data_AF-A0AA51IP70-F1
#
_entry.id   AF-A0AA51IP70-F1
#
_cell.length_a   1.000
_cell.length_b   1.000
_cell.length_c   1.000
_cell.angle_alpha   90.00
_cell.angle_beta   90.00
_cell.angle_gamma   90.00
#
_symmetry.space_group_name_H-M   'P 1'
#
loop_
_entity.id
_entity.type
_entity.pdbx_description
1 polymer ?
#
loop_
_entity_poly.entity_id
_entity_poly.type
_entity_poly.pdbx_seq_one_letter_code
_entity_poly.pdbx_strand_id
1 'polypeptide(L)'
;YTIHLASVETSPKPPLTVDKEKYKNAYFQVTRGDYSPLLKLVNENLEKATEYASNDNEKNMLKHYINSFREGDLNEHKDGSRYWIKDKGPIIET
;
A
#
# COMPACT_ATOMS: atom_id res chain seq x y z
N TYR A 1 7.22 4.60 -22.12
CA TYR A 1 7.57 4.67 -20.69
C TYR A 1 6.64 3.76 -19.93
N THR A 2 7.18 3.02 -18.97
CA THR A 2 6.37 2.20 -18.06
C THR A 2 6.60 2.73 -16.67
N ILE A 3 5.52 3.02 -15.96
CA ILE A 3 5.53 3.40 -14.55
C ILE A 3 5.16 2.15 -13.78
N HIS A 4 6.04 1.73 -12.87
CA HIS A 4 5.86 0.53 -12.06
C HIS A 4 5.44 0.94 -10.65
N LEU A 5 4.23 0.58 -10.25
CA LEU A 5 3.78 0.74 -8.87
C LEU A 5 4.29 -0.43 -8.02
N ALA A 6 4.78 -0.12 -6.83
CA ALA A 6 5.18 -1.13 -5.85
C ALA A 6 3.94 -1.75 -5.21
N SER A 7 3.80 -3.07 -5.32
CA SER A 7 2.68 -3.81 -4.75
C SER A 7 2.97 -5.30 -4.67
N VAL A 8 2.27 -6.02 -3.79
CA VAL A 8 2.26 -7.49 -3.81
C VAL A 8 1.57 -8.01 -5.07
N GLU A 9 0.38 -7.50 -5.35
CA GLU A 9 -0.40 -7.92 -6.49
C GLU A 9 0.23 -7.45 -7.81
N THR A 10 0.14 -8.27 -8.85
CA THR A 10 0.78 -8.03 -10.15
C THR A 10 -0.22 -7.86 -11.30
N SER A 11 -1.47 -8.28 -11.09
CA SER A 11 -2.56 -8.16 -12.07
C SER A 11 -2.98 -6.70 -12.29
N PRO A 12 -3.45 -6.31 -13.49
CA PRO A 12 -4.03 -4.99 -13.71
C PRO A 12 -5.18 -4.70 -12.74
N LYS A 13 -5.23 -3.46 -12.22
CA LYS A 13 -6.30 -2.96 -11.36
C LYS A 13 -6.59 -1.49 -11.67
N PRO A 14 -7.45 -1.19 -12.64
CA PRO A 14 -7.94 0.17 -12.84
C PRO A 14 -8.69 0.69 -11.60
N PRO A 15 -8.61 1.99 -11.26
CA PRO A 15 -7.88 3.03 -11.98
C PRO A 15 -6.39 3.16 -11.60
N LEU A 16 -5.84 2.27 -10.76
CA LEU A 16 -4.42 2.35 -10.35
C LEU A 16 -3.48 2.04 -11.51
N THR A 17 -3.79 1.01 -12.30
CA THR A 17 -3.08 0.68 -13.53
C THR A 17 -3.78 1.27 -14.74
N VAL A 18 -2.99 1.67 -15.73
CA VAL A 18 -3.47 2.29 -16.96
C VAL A 18 -2.82 1.55 -18.13
N ASP A 19 -3.65 1.11 -19.07
CA ASP A 19 -3.18 0.49 -20.31
C ASP A 19 -2.35 1.48 -21.13
N LYS A 20 -1.74 0.99 -22.20
CA LYS A 20 -0.84 1.81 -23.01
C LYS A 20 -1.58 2.96 -23.70
N GLU A 21 -1.28 4.18 -23.29
CA GLU A 21 -1.89 5.42 -23.80
C GLU A 21 -0.84 6.35 -24.43
N LYS A 22 -1.26 7.16 -25.42
CA LYS A 22 -0.39 8.14 -26.07
C LYS A 22 -0.58 9.53 -25.46
N TYR A 23 0.48 10.10 -24.91
CA TYR A 23 0.50 11.45 -24.36
C TYR A 23 1.71 12.22 -24.89
N LYS A 24 1.48 13.40 -25.48
CA LYS A 24 2.51 14.30 -26.04
C LYS A 24 3.58 13.55 -26.86
N ASN A 25 3.13 12.78 -27.86
CA ASN A 25 3.98 11.97 -28.76
C ASN A 25 4.79 10.83 -28.11
N ALA A 26 4.54 10.50 -26.84
CA ALA A 26 5.12 9.35 -26.17
C ALA A 26 4.03 8.38 -25.69
N TYR A 27 4.34 7.09 -25.64
CA TYR A 27 3.47 6.09 -25.06
C TYR A 27 3.81 5.87 -23.58
N PHE A 28 2.79 5.89 -22.73
CA PHE A 28 2.88 5.61 -21.30
C PHE A 28 1.96 4.45 -20.93
N GLN A 29 2.33 3.69 -19.92
CA GLN A 29 1.45 2.72 -19.25
C GLN A 29 1.81 2.70 -17.77
N VAL A 30 0.85 2.34 -16.92
CA VAL A 30 1.06 2.16 -15.49
C VAL A 30 0.76 0.71 -15.15
N THR A 31 1.76 -0.01 -14.65
CA THR A 31 1.63 -1.39 -14.17
C THR A 31 1.91 -1.45 -12.68
N ARG A 32 1.65 -2.60 -12.06
CA ARG A 32 1.92 -2.83 -10.63
C ARG A 32 2.65 -4.16 -10.41
N GLY A 33 3.14 -4.38 -9.20
CA GLY A 33 3.86 -5.59 -8.80
C GLY A 33 5.36 -5.38 -8.57
N ASP A 34 5.84 -4.13 -8.55
CA ASP A 34 7.25 -3.88 -8.23
C ASP A 34 7.55 -4.28 -6.79
N TYR A 35 8.70 -4.94 -6.57
CA TYR A 35 9.11 -5.53 -5.29
C TYR A 35 8.14 -6.55 -4.67
N SER A 36 7.22 -7.14 -5.45
CA SER A 36 6.17 -8.04 -4.96
C SER A 36 6.62 -9.11 -3.95
N PRO A 37 7.72 -9.85 -4.17
CA PRO A 37 8.18 -10.85 -3.18
C PRO A 37 8.56 -10.25 -1.81
N LEU A 38 9.14 -9.04 -1.79
CA LEU A 38 9.53 -8.37 -0.55
C LEU A 38 8.31 -7.78 0.15
N LEU A 39 7.41 -7.14 -0.59
CA LEU A 39 6.19 -6.57 -0.03
C LEU A 39 5.25 -7.65 0.51
N LYS A 40 5.31 -8.87 -0.04
CA LYS A 40 4.57 -10.01 0.51
C LYS A 40 5.03 -10.32 1.94
N LEU A 41 6.34 -10.35 2.17
CA LEU A 41 6.91 -10.56 3.51
C LEU A 41 6.54 -9.40 4.45
N VAL A 42 6.52 -8.17 3.97
CA VAL A 42 6.07 -7.01 4.77
C VAL A 42 4.62 -7.23 5.20
N ASN A 43 3.72 -7.53 4.26
CA ASN A 43 2.31 -7.76 4.56
C ASN A 43 2.09 -8.92 5.54
N GLU A 44 2.76 -10.05 5.35
CA GLU A 44 2.67 -11.20 6.26
C GLU A 44 3.06 -10.84 7.71
N ASN A 45 4.05 -9.97 7.90
CA ASN A 45 4.46 -9.53 9.23
C ASN A 45 3.52 -8.46 9.81
N LEU A 46 2.99 -7.55 9.01
CA LEU A 46 1.99 -6.57 9.45
C LEU A 46 0.65 -7.24 9.83
N GLU A 47 0.25 -8.29 9.10
CA GLU A 47 -0.93 -9.09 9.44
C GLU A 47 -0.77 -9.72 10.83
N LYS A 48 0.40 -10.30 11.14
CA LYS A 48 0.71 -10.81 12.49
C LYS A 48 0.74 -9.71 13.55
N ALA A 49 1.31 -8.54 13.22
CA ALA A 49 1.37 -7.41 14.16
C ALA A 49 -0.02 -6.91 14.57
N THR A 50 -1.03 -7.09 13.71
CA THR A 50 -2.41 -6.68 13.99
C THR A 50 -3.00 -7.38 15.23
N GLU A 51 -2.56 -8.61 15.54
CA GLU A 51 -2.98 -9.35 16.74
C GLU A 51 -2.50 -8.72 18.04
N TYR A 52 -1.42 -7.94 17.99
CA TYR A 52 -0.77 -7.32 19.15
C TYR A 52 -1.02 -5.82 19.26
N ALA A 53 -1.84 -5.26 18.37
CA ALA A 53 -2.18 -3.85 18.37
C ALA A 53 -2.94 -3.45 19.65
N SER A 54 -2.47 -2.40 20.31
CA SER A 54 -2.91 -1.96 21.63
C SER A 54 -4.27 -1.25 21.60
N ASN A 55 -4.67 -0.72 20.43
CA ASN A 55 -5.91 0.01 20.26
C ASN A 55 -6.43 -0.05 18.80
N ASP A 56 -7.63 0.50 18.59
CA ASP A 56 -8.27 0.46 17.27
C ASP A 56 -7.60 1.37 16.23
N ASN A 57 -6.91 2.45 16.65
CA ASN A 57 -6.16 3.28 15.70
C ASN A 57 -4.99 2.49 15.11
N GLU A 58 -4.21 1.79 15.94
CA GLU A 58 -3.12 0.91 15.47
C GLU A 58 -3.65 -0.19 14.54
N LYS A 59 -4.75 -0.87 14.91
CA LYS A 59 -5.38 -1.90 14.05
C LYS A 59 -5.80 -1.36 12.69
N ASN A 60 -6.45 -0.19 12.68
CA ASN A 60 -6.91 0.42 11.43
C ASN A 60 -5.74 0.95 10.59
N MET A 61 -4.72 1.52 11.23
CA MET A 61 -3.47 1.90 10.57
C MET A 61 -2.83 0.71 9.85
N LEU A 62 -2.61 -0.40 10.57
CA LEU A 62 -2.00 -1.62 10.02
C LEU A 62 -2.83 -2.19 8.88
N LYS A 63 -4.16 -2.28 9.04
CA LYS A 63 -5.08 -2.72 7.98
C LYS A 63 -4.90 -1.93 6.69
N HIS A 64 -4.84 -0.60 6.79
CA HIS A 64 -4.67 0.28 5.64
C HIS A 64 -3.26 0.19 5.03
N TYR A 65 -2.21 0.06 5.84
CA TYR A 65 -0.85 -0.15 5.33
C TYR A 65 -0.72 -1.49 4.59
N ILE A 66 -1.30 -2.57 5.13
CA ILE A 66 -1.35 -3.88 4.47
C ILE A 66 -2.03 -3.75 3.11
N ASN A 67 -3.18 -3.06 3.03
CA ASN A 67 -3.89 -2.84 1.77
C ASN A 67 -3.08 -2.00 0.78
N SER A 68 -2.42 -0.93 1.25
CA SER A 68 -1.56 -0.09 0.42
C SER A 68 -0.44 -0.91 -0.22
N PHE A 69 0.31 -1.68 0.59
CA PHE A 69 1.39 -2.52 0.08
C PHE A 69 0.89 -3.71 -0.74
N ARG A 70 -0.31 -4.24 -0.45
CA ARG A 70 -0.92 -5.31 -1.25
C ARG A 70 -1.24 -4.80 -2.65
N GLU A 71 -1.92 -3.65 -2.73
CA GLU A 71 -2.58 -3.19 -3.95
C GLU A 71 -1.78 -2.15 -4.74
N GLY A 72 -0.83 -1.47 -4.10
CA GLY A 72 -0.12 -0.31 -4.63
C GLY A 72 -0.92 0.99 -4.56
N ASP A 73 -1.85 1.10 -3.60
CA ASP A 73 -2.74 2.25 -3.46
C ASP A 73 -2.20 3.27 -2.45
N LEU A 74 -1.93 4.49 -2.92
CA LEU A 74 -1.46 5.60 -2.09
C LEU A 74 -2.57 6.15 -1.17
N ASN A 75 -3.84 6.04 -1.55
CA ASN A 75 -4.94 6.52 -0.72
C ASN A 75 -5.08 5.67 0.54
N GLU A 76 -4.96 4.35 0.41
CA GLU A 76 -4.89 3.42 1.55
C GLU A 76 -3.73 3.81 2.48
N HIS A 77 -2.56 4.13 1.94
CA HIS A 77 -1.45 4.58 2.79
C HIS A 77 -1.80 5.85 3.57
N LYS A 78 -2.38 6.84 2.89
CA LYS A 78 -2.80 8.10 3.53
C LYS A 78 -3.86 7.85 4.60
N ASP A 79 -4.80 6.94 4.37
CA ASP A 79 -5.81 6.56 5.36
C ASP A 79 -5.18 5.89 6.58
N GLY A 80 -4.22 4.99 6.37
CA GLY A 80 -3.42 4.43 7.46
C GLY A 80 -2.71 5.53 8.26
N SER A 81 -2.06 6.48 7.58
CA SER A 81 -1.42 7.63 8.23
C SER A 81 -2.42 8.50 9.00
N ARG A 82 -3.68 8.61 8.57
CA ARG A 82 -4.73 9.34 9.32
C ARG A 82 -5.10 8.66 10.63
N TYR A 83 -5.05 7.33 10.70
CA TYR A 83 -5.21 6.61 11.96
C TYR A 83 -3.98 6.74 12.83
N TRP A 84 -2.79 6.61 12.24
CA TRP A 84 -1.52 6.80 12.93
C TRP A 84 -1.44 8.15 13.65
N ILE A 85 -1.74 9.26 12.97
CA ILE A 85 -1.69 10.59 13.62
C ILE A 85 -2.72 10.77 14.75
N LYS A 86 -3.77 9.93 14.81
CA LYS A 86 -4.78 9.96 15.88
C LYS A 86 -4.38 9.11 17.08
N ASP A 87 -3.42 8.20 16.91
CA ASP A 87 -2.86 7.44 18.00
C ASP A 87 -1.86 8.30 18.77
N LYS A 88 -2.21 8.73 19.98
CA LYS A 88 -1.45 9.73 20.75
C LYS A 88 -0.84 9.09 21.98
N GLY A 89 0.48 9.19 22.10
CA GLY A 89 1.24 8.65 23.22
C GLY A 89 1.23 7.12 23.29
N PRO A 90 1.39 6.38 22.17
CA PRO A 90 1.49 4.94 22.24
C PRO A 90 2.75 4.54 23.03
N ILE A 91 2.70 3.37 23.67
CA ILE A 91 3.86 2.82 24.40
C ILE A 91 4.98 2.43 23.41
N ILE A 92 4.59 1.91 22.24
CA ILE A 92 5.48 1.53 21.14
C ILE A 92 5.08 2.34 19.90
N GLU A 93 6.02 3.05 19.29
CA GLU A 93 5.84 3.90 18.11
C GLU A 93 6.66 3.35 16.92
N THR A 94 6.19 3.55 15.68
CA THR A 94 6.81 3.00 14.45
C THR A 94 6.68 3.90 13.24
#